data_AF-A0A2A2Y3E3-F1
#
_entry.id   AF-A0A2A2Y3E3-F1
#
_cell.length_a   1.000
_cell.length_b   1.000
_cell.length_c   1.000
_cell.angle_alpha   90.00
_cell.angle_beta   90.00
_cell.angle_gamma   90.00
#
_symmetry.space_group_name_H-M   'P 1'
#
loop_
_entity.id
_entity.type
_entity.pdbx_description
1 polymer ?
#
loop_
_entity_poly.entity_id
_entity_poly.type
_entity_poly.pdbx_seq_one_letter_code
_entity_poly.pdbx_strand_id
1 'polypeptide(L)'
;MAATRILLVDNGSFQPAATLQLRLLSKEVGRLLDQVVHPVSVLHSHKVDPALLDGQPAVIFEHAVRQAKADGIAELIILPLFIGPSRAITEYLPQVFADAQAGEMKLTIKPTLYGENGDGLRQILTENLYEAGWDPDLDTILLCDHGSPAPEVTVCRNALAHDLAKELNLPAERVIACSMERREGPEYAFNEPLLETALRGCNSNVTILMLFVLPGRHAGPGGDVETIAKAHAPQSIQVRISPLLNNPKHGLLPELIAQQSGLPLRKPPHDWRVWPVGCFVLFAILIAGSMTVELVERGFLDDLTGQIAIGAATVFFIALGYIIFASRRR
;
A
#
# COMPACT_ATOMS: atom_id res chain seq x y z
N MET A 1 18.00 4.95 22.90
CA MET A 1 17.50 5.54 21.64
C MET A 1 16.61 6.70 22.01
N ALA A 2 16.68 7.82 21.29
CA ALA A 2 15.75 8.93 21.49
C ALA A 2 14.32 8.42 21.20
N ALA A 3 13.32 8.83 21.97
CA ALA A 3 11.97 8.29 21.83
C ALA A 3 11.34 8.75 20.51
N THR A 4 10.97 7.80 19.65
CA THR A 4 10.32 8.06 18.36
C THR A 4 8.85 7.70 18.44
N ARG A 5 7.99 8.50 17.78
CA ARG A 5 6.56 8.17 17.61
C ARG A 5 6.16 8.24 16.15
N ILE A 6 5.50 7.19 15.68
CA ILE A 6 5.10 7.04 14.28
C ILE A 6 3.61 7.38 14.15
N LEU A 7 3.29 8.26 13.20
CA LEU A 7 1.93 8.69 12.91
C LEU A 7 1.55 8.25 11.48
N LEU A 8 0.44 7.55 11.32
CA LEU A 8 -0.19 7.38 10.01
C LEU A 8 -1.15 8.55 9.79
N VAL A 9 -0.88 9.36 8.77
CA VAL A 9 -1.54 10.66 8.61
C VAL A 9 -2.39 10.72 7.35
N ASP A 10 -3.71 10.88 7.52
CA ASP A 10 -4.65 11.15 6.43
C ASP A 10 -5.04 12.63 6.36
N ASN A 11 -5.83 13.02 5.34
CA ASN A 11 -6.33 14.41 5.25
C ASN A 11 -7.33 14.72 6.38
N GLY A 12 -8.12 13.73 6.78
CA GLY A 12 -9.19 13.86 7.74
C GLY A 12 -10.56 14.02 7.09
N SER A 13 -11.59 13.58 7.82
CA SER A 13 -12.95 13.51 7.32
C SER A 13 -13.94 13.73 8.46
N PHE A 14 -15.13 14.21 8.12
CA PHE A 14 -16.27 14.26 9.03
C PHE A 14 -17.03 12.93 9.11
N GLN A 15 -16.69 11.95 8.27
CA GLN A 15 -17.31 10.62 8.28
C GLN A 15 -16.64 9.73 9.32
N PRO A 16 -17.38 9.20 10.33
CA PRO A 16 -16.79 8.35 11.37
C PRO A 16 -16.05 7.13 10.80
N ALA A 17 -16.57 6.55 9.72
CA ALA A 17 -15.96 5.40 9.04
C ALA A 17 -14.51 5.66 8.62
N ALA A 18 -14.16 6.88 8.21
CA ALA A 18 -12.79 7.23 7.84
C ALA A 18 -11.83 7.07 9.03
N THR A 19 -12.19 7.62 10.20
CA THR A 19 -11.39 7.52 11.42
C THR A 19 -11.29 6.08 11.92
N LEU A 20 -12.39 5.32 11.87
CA LEU A 20 -12.38 3.91 12.25
C LEU A 20 -11.47 3.08 11.32
N GLN A 21 -11.52 3.31 10.02
CA GLN A 21 -10.64 2.63 9.06
C GLN A 21 -9.17 3.06 9.22
N LEU A 22 -8.89 4.34 9.49
CA LEU A 22 -7.54 4.82 9.78
C LEU A 22 -6.95 4.13 11.02
N ARG A 23 -7.77 3.88 12.05
CA ARG A 23 -7.36 3.13 13.26
C ARG A 23 -7.00 1.68 12.93
N LEU A 24 -7.82 1.01 12.13
CA LEU A 24 -7.57 -0.38 11.71
C LEU A 24 -6.28 -0.46 10.88
N LEU A 25 -6.16 0.40 9.87
CA LEU A 25 -4.97 0.46 9.01
C LEU A 25 -3.70 0.77 9.82
N SER A 26 -3.76 1.71 10.77
CA SER A 26 -2.62 2.00 11.66
C SER A 26 -2.19 0.78 12.47
N LYS A 27 -3.13 -0.01 12.98
CA LYS A 27 -2.81 -1.26 13.71
C LYS A 27 -2.15 -2.28 12.79
N GLU A 28 -2.62 -2.43 11.56
CA GLU A 28 -2.06 -3.37 10.58
C GLU A 28 -0.64 -2.97 10.17
N VAL A 29 -0.40 -1.70 9.85
CA VAL A 29 0.93 -1.17 9.58
C VAL A 29 1.83 -1.34 10.80
N GLY A 30 1.34 -1.02 12.00
CA GLY A 30 2.10 -1.21 13.24
C GLY A 30 2.52 -2.67 13.48
N ARG A 31 1.66 -3.63 13.14
CA ARG A 31 1.99 -5.07 13.20
C ARG A 31 3.11 -5.43 12.23
N LEU A 32 3.13 -4.85 11.04
CA LEU A 32 4.16 -5.06 10.03
C LEU A 32 5.50 -4.42 10.41
N LEU A 33 5.48 -3.31 11.13
CA LEU A 33 6.68 -2.60 11.58
C LEU A 33 7.18 -3.05 12.97
N ASP A 34 6.40 -3.84 13.70
CA ASP A 34 6.64 -4.13 15.12
C ASP A 34 6.79 -2.85 15.97
N GLN A 35 5.98 -1.84 15.65
CA GLN A 35 5.96 -0.53 16.29
C GLN A 35 4.52 -0.04 16.47
N VAL A 36 4.30 0.84 17.44
CA VAL A 36 2.99 1.52 17.57
C VAL A 36 2.90 2.62 16.52
N VAL A 37 1.88 2.54 15.67
CA VAL A 37 1.55 3.56 14.68
C VAL A 37 0.24 4.22 15.09
N HIS A 38 0.28 5.54 15.28
CA HIS A 38 -0.88 6.30 15.76
C HIS A 38 -1.69 6.86 14.58
N PRO A 39 -3.02 6.65 14.56
CA PRO A 39 -3.90 7.22 13.56
C PRO A 39 -4.10 8.72 13.86
N VAL A 40 -3.72 9.57 12.91
CA VAL A 40 -3.82 11.03 13.05
C VAL A 40 -4.36 11.61 11.74
N SER A 41 -5.25 12.60 11.83
CA SER A 41 -5.65 13.37 10.65
C SER A 41 -4.92 14.70 10.59
N VAL A 42 -4.74 15.23 9.40
CA VAL A 42 -4.32 16.63 9.23
C VAL A 42 -5.32 17.56 9.92
N LEU A 43 -6.61 17.46 9.57
CA LEU A 43 -7.67 18.34 10.06
C LEU A 43 -9.03 17.63 10.23
N HIS A 44 -10.05 18.40 10.65
CA HIS A 44 -11.49 18.07 10.65
C HIS A 44 -11.97 16.94 11.56
N SER A 45 -11.26 15.80 11.66
CA SER A 45 -11.76 14.58 12.30
C SER A 45 -12.07 14.74 13.78
N HIS A 46 -11.39 15.64 14.49
CA HIS A 46 -11.69 15.99 15.90
C HIS A 46 -13.11 16.54 16.13
N LYS A 47 -13.83 16.92 15.07
CA LYS A 47 -15.22 17.40 15.13
C LYS A 47 -16.25 16.27 15.09
N VAL A 48 -15.81 15.04 14.82
CA VAL A 48 -16.69 13.86 14.85
C VAL A 48 -16.99 13.51 16.31
N ASP A 49 -18.26 13.24 16.61
CA ASP A 49 -18.71 12.84 17.94
C ASP A 49 -17.96 11.55 18.39
N PRO A 50 -17.26 11.57 19.54
CA PRO A 50 -16.60 10.40 20.08
C PRO A 50 -17.53 9.18 20.28
N ALA A 51 -18.84 9.38 20.49
CA ALA A 51 -19.80 8.29 20.58
C ALA A 51 -19.89 7.47 19.28
N LEU A 52 -19.59 8.08 18.13
CA LEU A 52 -19.51 7.42 16.82
C LEU A 52 -18.13 6.79 16.57
N LEU A 53 -17.19 6.95 17.51
CA LEU A 53 -15.79 6.55 17.41
C LEU A 53 -15.39 5.67 18.61
N ASP A 54 -16.29 4.79 19.07
CA ASP A 54 -16.09 3.88 20.20
C ASP A 54 -15.71 4.61 21.51
N GLY A 55 -16.23 5.81 21.71
CA GLY A 55 -15.94 6.67 22.86
C GLY A 55 -14.56 7.33 22.84
N GLN A 56 -13.75 7.12 21.79
CA GLN A 56 -12.42 7.70 21.66
C GLN A 56 -12.45 8.82 20.61
N PRO A 57 -12.08 10.07 20.92
CA PRO A 57 -12.03 11.13 19.92
C PRO A 57 -10.98 10.85 18.83
N ALA A 58 -11.19 11.41 17.64
CA ALA A 58 -10.15 11.45 16.63
C ALA A 58 -9.06 12.46 17.02
N VAL A 59 -7.80 12.17 16.63
CA VAL A 59 -6.66 13.03 16.92
C VAL A 59 -6.24 13.74 15.64
N ILE A 60 -6.10 15.07 15.72
CA ILE A 60 -5.50 15.87 14.64
C ILE A 60 -4.02 16.13 14.90
N PHE A 61 -3.29 16.48 13.84
CA PHE A 61 -1.84 16.61 13.87
C PHE A 61 -1.34 17.61 14.91
N GLU A 62 -1.97 18.79 15.02
CA GLU A 62 -1.61 19.79 16.03
C GLU A 62 -1.64 19.22 17.46
N HIS A 63 -2.68 18.45 17.80
CA HIS A 63 -2.80 17.80 19.10
C HIS A 63 -1.74 16.71 19.29
N ALA A 64 -1.46 15.93 18.23
CA ALA A 64 -0.43 14.90 18.27
C ALA A 64 0.97 15.49 18.52
N VAL A 65 1.30 16.65 17.92
CA VAL A 65 2.58 17.35 18.14
C VAL A 65 2.69 17.84 19.58
N ARG A 66 1.65 18.49 20.11
CA ARG A 66 1.63 18.96 21.50
C ARG A 66 1.78 17.80 22.50
N GLN A 67 1.07 16.70 22.28
CA GLN A 67 1.16 15.52 23.13
C GLN A 67 2.55 14.88 23.05
N ALA A 68 3.12 14.74 21.85
CA ALA A 68 4.47 14.20 21.66
C ALA A 68 5.53 15.03 22.41
N LYS A 69 5.42 16.37 22.37
CA LYS A 69 6.27 17.25 23.16
C LYS A 69 6.12 17.02 24.66
N ALA A 70 4.89 16.94 25.16
CA ALA A 70 4.62 16.68 26.58
C ALA A 70 5.17 15.32 27.05
N ASP A 71 5.14 14.32 26.17
CA ASP A 71 5.65 12.98 26.42
C ASP A 71 7.18 12.86 26.27
N GLY A 72 7.88 13.95 25.93
CA GLY A 72 9.34 13.94 25.72
C GLY A 72 9.79 13.16 24.47
N ILE A 73 8.95 13.08 23.44
CA ILE A 73 9.30 12.48 22.15
C ILE A 73 10.35 13.35 21.45
N ALA A 74 11.40 12.69 20.94
CA ALA A 74 12.51 13.34 20.25
C ALA A 74 12.28 13.41 18.73
N GLU A 75 11.49 12.50 18.17
CA GLU A 75 11.20 12.47 16.73
C GLU A 75 9.77 12.00 16.45
N LEU A 76 9.07 12.75 15.61
CA LEU A 76 7.84 12.33 14.94
C LEU A 76 8.14 11.84 13.53
N ILE A 77 7.78 10.59 13.25
CA ILE A 77 7.84 10.01 11.91
C ILE A 77 6.43 9.98 11.32
N ILE A 78 6.25 10.62 10.18
CA ILE A 78 4.98 10.68 9.46
C ILE A 78 5.00 9.65 8.34
N LEU A 79 4.00 8.77 8.35
CA LEU A 79 3.64 7.90 7.22
C LEU A 79 2.44 8.56 6.52
N PRO A 80 2.63 9.26 5.40
CA PRO A 80 1.55 9.99 4.75
C PRO A 80 0.64 9.04 3.97
N LEU A 81 -0.65 9.04 4.32
CA LEU A 81 -1.72 8.38 3.59
C LEU A 81 -2.24 9.27 2.45
N PHE A 82 -1.33 9.69 1.57
CA PHE A 82 -1.56 10.59 0.46
C PHE A 82 -1.01 9.97 -0.82
N ILE A 83 -1.64 10.24 -1.97
CA ILE A 83 -1.16 9.74 -3.27
C ILE A 83 0.18 10.40 -3.61
N GLY A 84 0.15 11.71 -3.85
CA GLY A 84 1.30 12.53 -4.17
C GLY A 84 1.61 13.59 -3.13
N PRO A 85 2.65 14.42 -3.37
CA PRO A 85 3.11 15.45 -2.44
C PRO A 85 2.14 16.66 -2.42
N SER A 86 0.98 16.48 -1.82
CA SER A 86 0.00 17.56 -1.65
C SER A 86 0.51 18.66 -0.69
N ARG A 87 -0.09 19.85 -0.75
CA ARG A 87 0.22 20.96 0.19
C ARG A 87 0.03 20.59 1.65
N ALA A 88 -0.83 19.62 1.95
CA ALA A 88 -0.96 19.10 3.31
C ALA A 88 0.39 18.58 3.82
N ILE A 89 1.13 17.87 2.96
CA ILE A 89 2.40 17.25 3.29
C ILE A 89 3.58 18.21 3.14
N THR A 90 3.62 18.97 2.04
CA THR A 90 4.78 19.80 1.68
C THR A 90 4.84 21.12 2.44
N GLU A 91 3.70 21.66 2.87
CA GLU A 91 3.60 22.99 3.49
C GLU A 91 2.94 22.93 4.87
N TYR A 92 1.72 22.37 4.94
CA TYR A 92 0.87 22.51 6.12
C TYR A 92 1.38 21.74 7.34
N LEU A 93 1.73 20.45 7.20
CA LEU A 93 2.30 19.66 8.31
C LEU A 93 3.60 20.29 8.86
N PRO A 94 4.59 20.67 8.03
CA PRO A 94 5.76 21.42 8.50
C PRO A 94 5.40 22.70 9.26
N GLN A 95 4.46 23.48 8.74
CA GLN A 95 4.04 24.74 9.36
C GLN A 95 3.41 24.49 10.74
N VAL A 96 2.45 23.55 10.85
CA VAL A 96 1.81 23.19 12.12
C VAL A 96 2.82 22.68 13.14
N PHE A 97 3.81 21.90 12.69
CA PHE A 97 4.88 21.42 13.57
C PHE A 97 5.74 22.57 14.12
N ALA A 98 6.06 23.56 13.28
CA ALA A 98 6.79 24.76 13.70
C ALA A 98 5.98 25.61 14.70
N ASP A 99 4.70 25.85 14.39
CA ASP A 99 3.80 26.69 15.19
C ASP A 99 3.47 26.08 16.55
N ALA A 100 3.46 24.75 16.65
CA ALA A 100 3.29 24.03 17.91
C ALA A 100 4.49 24.14 18.87
N GLN A 101 5.52 24.93 18.51
CA GLN A 101 6.75 25.13 19.28
C GLN A 101 7.41 23.80 19.67
N ALA A 102 7.62 22.91 18.69
CA ALA A 102 8.12 21.55 18.90
C ALA A 102 9.49 21.45 19.63
N GLY A 103 10.22 22.57 19.78
CA GLY A 103 11.50 22.61 20.47
C GLY A 103 12.57 21.89 19.66
N GLU A 104 13.33 21.00 20.30
CA GLU A 104 14.36 20.17 19.63
C GLU A 104 13.79 18.92 18.95
N MET A 105 12.48 18.65 19.09
CA MET A 105 11.84 17.50 18.45
C MET A 105 11.99 17.59 16.93
N LYS A 106 12.34 16.47 16.30
CA LYS A 106 12.48 16.36 14.85
C LYS A 106 11.18 15.92 14.20
N LEU A 107 10.93 16.38 12.98
CA LEU A 107 9.86 15.91 12.11
C LEU A 107 10.49 15.21 10.89
N THR A 108 10.14 13.95 10.69
CA THR A 108 10.56 13.17 9.52
C THR A 108 9.33 12.73 8.75
N ILE A 109 9.14 13.26 7.54
CA ILE A 109 8.04 12.87 6.66
C ILE A 109 8.54 11.81 5.67
N LYS A 110 7.93 10.63 5.67
CA LYS A 110 8.25 9.54 4.73
C LYS A 110 7.61 9.76 3.35
N PRO A 111 8.03 9.03 2.31
CA PRO A 111 7.41 9.10 0.99
C PRO A 111 5.88 8.88 1.03
N THR A 112 5.18 9.49 0.08
CA THR A 112 3.74 9.28 -0.16
C THR A 112 3.48 7.91 -0.77
N LEU A 113 2.21 7.52 -0.92
CA LEU A 113 1.85 6.21 -1.48
C LEU A 113 2.37 6.00 -2.91
N TYR A 114 2.51 7.09 -3.68
CA TYR A 114 3.16 7.03 -4.99
C TYR A 114 4.63 6.59 -4.90
N GLY A 115 5.34 6.92 -3.83
CA GLY A 115 6.74 6.58 -3.68
C GLY A 115 7.60 7.17 -4.81
N GLU A 116 8.52 6.37 -5.34
CA GLU A 116 9.41 6.79 -6.43
C GLU A 116 8.70 6.77 -7.80
N ASN A 117 7.87 5.75 -8.06
CA ASN A 117 7.37 5.43 -9.40
C ASN A 117 5.92 4.88 -9.44
N GLY A 118 5.22 4.80 -8.31
CA GLY A 118 3.83 4.36 -8.23
C GLY A 118 3.61 2.84 -8.33
N ASP A 119 4.65 2.00 -8.36
CA ASP A 119 4.53 0.54 -8.58
C ASP A 119 3.58 -0.14 -7.59
N GLY A 120 3.74 0.18 -6.30
CA GLY A 120 2.89 -0.40 -5.26
C GLY A 120 1.43 0.02 -5.36
N LEU A 121 1.15 1.24 -5.82
CA LEU A 121 -0.22 1.68 -6.10
C LEU A 121 -0.79 0.97 -7.33
N ARG A 122 0.00 0.81 -8.40
CA ARG A 122 -0.42 0.07 -9.60
C ARG A 122 -0.82 -1.36 -9.27
N GLN A 123 -0.09 -2.04 -8.38
CA GLN A 123 -0.49 -3.37 -7.92
C GLN A 123 -1.88 -3.37 -7.25
N ILE A 124 -2.14 -2.43 -6.34
CA ILE A 124 -3.46 -2.29 -5.69
C ILE A 124 -4.55 -1.98 -6.72
N LEU A 125 -4.28 -1.06 -7.65
CA LEU A 125 -5.21 -0.64 -8.67
C LEU A 125 -5.58 -1.81 -9.61
N THR A 126 -4.60 -2.63 -9.98
CA THR A 126 -4.82 -3.83 -10.80
C THR A 126 -5.70 -4.86 -10.08
N GLU A 127 -5.45 -5.14 -8.80
CA GLU A 127 -6.32 -6.03 -8.01
C GLU A 127 -7.75 -5.49 -7.90
N ASN A 128 -7.90 -4.20 -7.62
CA ASN A 128 -9.21 -3.54 -7.55
C ASN A 128 -9.94 -3.56 -8.90
N LEU A 129 -9.21 -3.47 -10.01
CA LEU A 129 -9.76 -3.54 -11.36
C LEU A 129 -10.29 -4.95 -11.66
N TYR A 130 -9.55 -6.00 -11.29
CA TYR A 130 -10.03 -7.39 -11.41
C TYR A 130 -11.22 -7.66 -10.50
N GLU A 131 -11.20 -7.16 -9.26
CA GLU A 131 -12.34 -7.30 -8.35
C GLU A 131 -13.60 -6.60 -8.88
N ALA A 132 -13.44 -5.44 -9.54
CA ALA A 132 -14.54 -4.74 -10.18
C ALA A 132 -15.18 -5.55 -11.31
N GLY A 133 -14.50 -6.57 -11.84
CA GLY A 133 -14.98 -7.39 -12.96
C GLY A 133 -14.93 -6.62 -14.29
N TRP A 134 -13.88 -5.82 -14.50
CA TRP A 134 -13.67 -5.11 -15.75
C TRP A 134 -13.49 -6.09 -16.93
N ASP A 135 -13.86 -5.64 -18.12
CA ASP A 135 -13.65 -6.37 -19.37
C ASP A 135 -12.45 -5.79 -20.13
N PRO A 136 -11.34 -6.53 -20.30
CA PRO A 136 -10.14 -6.02 -20.98
C PRO A 136 -10.36 -5.71 -22.46
N ASP A 137 -11.37 -6.29 -23.11
CA ASP A 137 -11.65 -6.08 -24.53
C ASP A 137 -12.65 -4.93 -24.75
N LEU A 138 -13.52 -4.65 -23.77
CA LEU A 138 -14.63 -3.70 -23.93
C LEU A 138 -14.51 -2.43 -23.08
N ASP A 139 -13.92 -2.50 -21.89
CA ASP A 139 -14.02 -1.42 -20.92
C ASP A 139 -12.98 -0.30 -21.15
N THR A 140 -13.41 0.95 -21.07
CA THR A 140 -12.53 2.10 -20.83
C THR A 140 -12.33 2.26 -19.32
N ILE A 141 -11.08 2.43 -18.88
CA ILE A 141 -10.75 2.68 -17.47
C ILE A 141 -10.70 4.19 -17.23
N LEU A 142 -11.46 4.66 -16.23
CA LEU A 142 -11.34 6.03 -15.72
C LEU A 142 -10.62 5.97 -14.36
N LEU A 143 -9.32 6.29 -14.33
CA LEU A 143 -8.57 6.40 -13.08
C LEU A 143 -8.93 7.73 -12.42
N CYS A 144 -9.84 7.67 -11.44
CA CYS A 144 -10.43 8.85 -10.82
C CYS A 144 -9.82 9.11 -9.44
N ASP A 145 -9.23 10.28 -9.26
CA ASP A 145 -8.88 10.81 -7.93
C ASP A 145 -9.92 11.84 -7.47
N HIS A 146 -9.72 12.41 -6.27
CA HIS A 146 -10.58 13.48 -5.77
C HIS A 146 -10.41 14.78 -6.57
N GLY A 147 -9.18 15.07 -6.98
CA GLY A 147 -8.72 16.38 -7.44
C GLY A 147 -7.83 17.05 -6.40
N SER A 148 -6.94 17.92 -6.86
CA SER A 148 -5.92 18.53 -6.00
C SER A 148 -5.68 20.00 -6.36
N PRO A 149 -5.45 20.87 -5.36
CA PRO A 149 -4.93 22.21 -5.62
C PRO A 149 -3.42 22.22 -5.92
N ALA A 150 -2.74 21.07 -5.78
CA ALA A 150 -1.33 20.86 -6.06
C ALA A 150 -1.15 20.06 -7.37
N PRO A 151 -0.53 20.63 -8.41
CA PRO A 151 -0.36 19.95 -9.70
C PRO A 151 0.48 18.68 -9.62
N GLU A 152 1.37 18.57 -8.63
CA GLU A 152 2.24 17.42 -8.42
C GLU A 152 1.45 16.14 -8.12
N VAL A 153 0.29 16.26 -7.47
CA VAL A 153 -0.61 15.12 -7.21
C VAL A 153 -1.24 14.62 -8.50
N THR A 154 -1.64 15.55 -9.37
CA THR A 154 -2.18 15.23 -10.70
C THR A 154 -1.12 14.60 -11.60
N VAL A 155 0.14 15.03 -11.50
CA VAL A 155 1.27 14.37 -12.19
C VAL A 155 1.36 12.90 -11.77
N CYS A 156 1.28 12.60 -10.47
CA CYS A 156 1.24 11.21 -9.97
C CYS A 156 0.07 10.42 -10.56
N ARG A 157 -1.16 10.96 -10.56
CA ARG A 157 -2.35 10.33 -11.14
C ARG A 157 -2.16 10.02 -12.63
N ASN A 158 -1.67 10.98 -13.40
CA ASN A 158 -1.49 10.84 -14.85
C ASN A 158 -0.40 9.81 -15.17
N ALA A 159 0.69 9.78 -14.41
CA ALA A 159 1.72 8.77 -14.53
C ALA A 159 1.19 7.36 -14.21
N LEU A 160 0.40 7.21 -13.14
CA LEU A 160 -0.27 5.94 -12.81
C LEU A 160 -1.16 5.46 -13.96
N ALA A 161 -1.98 6.32 -14.55
CA ALA A 161 -2.85 5.94 -15.67
C ALA A 161 -2.04 5.50 -16.90
N HIS A 162 -1.00 6.27 -17.25
CA HIS A 162 -0.12 5.96 -18.37
C HIS A 162 0.59 4.62 -18.19
N ASP A 163 1.15 4.39 -17.03
CA ASP A 163 1.91 3.17 -16.77
C ASP A 163 0.99 1.95 -16.58
N LEU A 164 -0.19 2.14 -16.00
CA LEU A 164 -1.23 1.10 -15.95
C LEU A 164 -1.68 0.71 -17.36
N ALA A 165 -1.84 1.66 -18.29
CA ALA A 165 -2.16 1.34 -19.68
C ALA A 165 -1.10 0.44 -20.32
N LYS A 166 0.20 0.73 -20.10
CA LYS A 166 1.30 -0.11 -20.60
C LYS A 166 1.28 -1.50 -19.99
N GLU A 167 1.09 -1.61 -18.67
CA GLU A 167 1.06 -2.91 -17.98
C GLU A 167 -0.09 -3.80 -18.46
N LEU A 168 -1.25 -3.19 -18.70
CA LEU A 168 -2.43 -3.87 -19.24
C LEU A 168 -2.38 -4.06 -20.76
N ASN A 169 -1.32 -3.57 -21.42
CA ASN A 169 -1.14 -3.61 -22.87
C ASN A 169 -2.31 -2.95 -23.63
N LEU A 170 -2.84 -1.87 -23.07
CA LEU A 170 -3.95 -1.08 -23.60
C LEU A 170 -3.43 0.19 -24.29
N PRO A 171 -4.16 0.69 -25.29
CA PRO A 171 -3.86 1.99 -25.84
C PRO A 171 -4.21 3.10 -24.82
N ALA A 172 -3.47 4.21 -24.83
CA ALA A 172 -3.53 5.23 -23.77
C ALA A 172 -4.92 5.88 -23.65
N GLU A 173 -5.67 5.98 -24.74
CA GLU A 173 -7.05 6.48 -24.76
C GLU A 173 -8.05 5.61 -23.99
N ARG A 174 -7.68 4.35 -23.67
CA ARG A 174 -8.50 3.44 -22.86
C ARG A 174 -8.23 3.50 -21.37
N VAL A 175 -7.23 4.27 -20.92
CA VAL A 175 -6.97 4.52 -19.49
C VAL A 175 -6.86 6.02 -19.25
N ILE A 176 -8.01 6.63 -18.94
CA ILE A 176 -8.15 8.08 -18.82
C ILE A 176 -8.00 8.48 -17.36
N ALA A 177 -6.98 9.29 -17.07
CA ALA A 177 -6.86 9.95 -15.77
C ALA A 177 -7.89 11.09 -15.67
N CYS A 178 -8.64 11.14 -14.58
CA CYS A 178 -9.64 12.19 -14.33
C CYS A 178 -9.73 12.55 -12.85
N SER A 179 -10.28 13.73 -12.54
CA SER A 179 -10.58 14.13 -11.16
C SER A 179 -12.08 14.20 -10.94
N MET A 180 -12.52 13.88 -9.73
CA MET A 180 -13.92 14.04 -9.35
C MET A 180 -14.32 15.51 -9.33
N GLU A 181 -13.50 16.38 -8.74
CA GLU A 181 -13.75 17.81 -8.68
C GLU A 181 -12.46 18.63 -8.79
N ARG A 182 -12.59 19.95 -8.87
CA ARG A 182 -11.46 20.89 -8.76
C ARG A 182 -11.94 22.25 -8.28
N ARG A 183 -11.00 23.08 -7.86
CA ARG A 183 -11.27 24.50 -7.61
C ARG A 183 -11.57 25.24 -8.92
N GLU A 184 -12.37 26.29 -8.83
CA GLU A 184 -12.64 27.19 -9.95
C GLU A 184 -11.37 27.93 -10.39
N GLY A 185 -11.31 28.29 -11.66
CA GLY A 185 -10.18 29.01 -12.25
C GLY A 185 -9.34 28.16 -13.23
N PRO A 186 -8.72 28.78 -14.25
CA PRO A 186 -7.88 28.09 -15.22
C PRO A 186 -6.59 27.53 -14.61
N GLU A 187 -6.12 28.07 -13.50
CA GLU A 187 -4.92 27.60 -12.80
C GLU A 187 -5.06 26.19 -12.22
N TYR A 188 -6.30 25.70 -12.05
CA TYR A 188 -6.59 24.33 -11.60
C TYR A 188 -7.00 23.39 -12.73
N ALA A 189 -6.92 23.84 -13.99
CA ALA A 189 -7.30 23.06 -15.17
C ALA A 189 -6.42 21.80 -15.37
N PHE A 190 -5.27 21.70 -14.68
CA PHE A 190 -4.48 20.47 -14.67
C PHE A 190 -5.25 19.25 -14.12
N ASN A 191 -6.30 19.45 -13.32
CA ASN A 191 -7.15 18.34 -12.85
C ASN A 191 -8.04 17.74 -13.95
N GLU A 192 -8.22 18.45 -15.08
CA GLU A 192 -9.09 18.02 -16.17
C GLU A 192 -8.56 16.73 -16.86
N PRO A 193 -9.45 15.93 -17.48
CA PRO A 193 -10.91 16.10 -17.46
C PRO A 193 -11.52 15.79 -16.09
N LEU A 194 -12.59 16.50 -15.73
CA LEU A 194 -13.45 16.07 -14.64
C LEU A 194 -14.16 14.75 -14.98
N LEU A 195 -14.47 13.96 -13.96
CA LEU A 195 -15.13 12.66 -14.09
C LEU A 195 -16.44 12.76 -14.89
N GLU A 196 -17.24 13.82 -14.67
CA GLU A 196 -18.46 14.05 -15.44
C GLU A 196 -18.20 14.23 -16.94
N THR A 197 -17.14 14.95 -17.30
CA THR A 197 -16.77 15.21 -18.70
C THR A 197 -16.18 13.96 -19.33
N ALA A 198 -15.34 13.23 -18.59
CA ALA A 198 -14.77 11.96 -19.04
C ALA A 198 -15.88 10.94 -19.34
N LEU A 199 -16.85 10.78 -18.43
CA LEU A 199 -17.98 9.85 -18.60
C LEU A 199 -18.84 10.16 -19.82
N ARG A 200 -19.16 11.45 -20.07
CA ARG A 200 -19.94 11.86 -21.24
C ARG A 200 -19.23 11.54 -22.56
N GLY A 201 -17.89 11.50 -22.55
CA GLY A 201 -17.06 11.19 -23.71
C GLY A 201 -16.94 9.69 -24.00
N CYS A 202 -17.35 8.81 -23.08
CA CYS A 202 -17.22 7.37 -23.26
C CYS A 202 -18.29 6.81 -24.23
N ASN A 203 -17.86 5.93 -25.14
CA ASN A 203 -18.72 5.23 -26.09
C ASN A 203 -18.77 3.70 -25.85
N SER A 204 -18.02 3.22 -24.86
CA SER A 204 -17.96 1.82 -24.44
C SER A 204 -18.27 1.70 -22.95
N ASN A 205 -18.38 0.47 -22.45
CA ASN A 205 -18.47 0.21 -21.02
C ASN A 205 -17.30 0.85 -20.28
N VAL A 206 -17.52 1.24 -19.03
CA VAL A 206 -16.55 1.96 -18.22
C VAL A 206 -16.34 1.27 -16.88
N THR A 207 -15.08 1.16 -16.48
CA THR A 207 -14.71 0.90 -15.09
C THR A 207 -14.07 2.14 -14.48
N ILE A 208 -14.75 2.76 -13.51
CA ILE A 208 -14.21 3.84 -12.70
C ILE A 208 -13.30 3.22 -11.64
N LEU A 209 -12.00 3.42 -11.82
CA LEU A 209 -10.97 2.90 -10.94
C LEU A 209 -10.62 3.95 -9.89
N MET A 210 -10.95 3.66 -8.63
CA MET A 210 -10.92 4.60 -7.52
C MET A 210 -9.51 4.80 -6.97
N LEU A 211 -8.93 5.97 -7.21
CA LEU A 211 -7.69 6.44 -6.54
C LEU A 211 -8.02 7.15 -5.22
N PHE A 212 -8.82 6.49 -4.38
CA PHE A 212 -9.29 6.98 -3.09
C PHE A 212 -8.89 6.00 -1.99
N VAL A 213 -8.32 6.49 -0.89
CA VAL A 213 -7.73 5.61 0.12
C VAL A 213 -8.75 5.07 1.12
N LEU A 214 -9.45 5.98 1.81
CA LEU A 214 -10.39 5.67 2.88
C LEU A 214 -11.81 6.08 2.48
N PRO A 215 -12.85 5.47 3.07
CA PRO A 215 -14.23 5.87 2.82
C PRO A 215 -14.48 7.30 3.29
N GLY A 216 -15.31 8.02 2.54
CA GLY A 216 -15.68 9.40 2.85
C GLY A 216 -16.99 9.78 2.18
N ARG A 217 -17.37 11.06 2.27
CA ARG A 217 -18.55 11.56 1.54
C ARG A 217 -18.45 11.30 0.04
N HIS A 218 -17.25 11.43 -0.49
CA HIS A 218 -16.98 11.36 -1.92
C HIS A 218 -16.85 9.92 -2.43
N ALA A 219 -16.36 9.01 -1.59
CA ALA A 219 -15.88 7.69 -2.01
C ALA A 219 -16.43 6.57 -1.11
N GLY A 220 -16.97 5.54 -1.75
CA GLY A 220 -17.66 4.41 -1.11
C GLY A 220 -19.13 4.31 -1.54
N PRO A 221 -19.87 3.31 -1.03
CA PRO A 221 -21.27 3.09 -1.39
C PRO A 221 -22.13 4.35 -1.20
N GLY A 222 -22.78 4.80 -2.27
CA GLY A 222 -23.61 6.01 -2.27
C GLY A 222 -22.85 7.35 -2.21
N GLY A 223 -21.54 7.34 -2.45
CA GLY A 223 -20.72 8.57 -2.49
C GLY A 223 -20.93 9.43 -3.75
N ASP A 224 -20.24 10.57 -3.81
CA ASP A 224 -20.34 11.52 -4.92
C ASP A 224 -19.92 10.91 -6.27
N VAL A 225 -18.93 10.01 -6.31
CA VAL A 225 -18.53 9.31 -7.55
C VAL A 225 -19.68 8.48 -8.14
N GLU A 226 -20.42 7.75 -7.30
CA GLU A 226 -21.62 7.02 -7.75
C GLU A 226 -22.70 7.96 -8.27
N THR A 227 -22.86 9.11 -7.62
CA THR A 227 -23.86 10.12 -8.02
C THR A 227 -23.51 10.73 -9.37
N ILE A 228 -22.24 11.09 -9.57
CA ILE A 228 -21.70 11.58 -10.84
C ILE A 228 -21.85 10.52 -11.93
N ALA A 229 -21.51 9.26 -11.66
CA ALA A 229 -21.66 8.16 -12.58
C ALA A 229 -23.12 7.98 -13.04
N LYS A 230 -24.07 7.95 -12.09
CA LYS A 230 -25.51 7.83 -12.39
C LYS A 230 -26.05 9.02 -13.20
N ALA A 231 -25.52 10.22 -12.96
CA ALA A 231 -26.01 11.45 -13.60
C ALA A 231 -25.44 11.68 -15.01
N HIS A 232 -24.21 11.22 -15.29
CA HIS A 232 -23.46 11.64 -16.49
C HIS A 232 -23.02 10.49 -17.40
N ALA A 233 -23.08 9.24 -16.97
CA ALA A 233 -22.80 8.12 -17.85
C ALA A 233 -23.90 7.96 -18.92
N PRO A 234 -23.54 7.70 -20.19
CA PRO A 234 -24.51 7.35 -21.22
C PRO A 234 -25.36 6.13 -20.81
N GLN A 235 -26.67 6.16 -21.08
CA GLN A 235 -27.56 5.05 -20.74
C GLN A 235 -27.24 3.74 -21.48
N SER A 236 -26.50 3.82 -22.59
CA SER A 236 -26.12 2.69 -23.42
C SER A 236 -24.88 1.93 -22.92
N ILE A 237 -24.19 2.42 -21.89
CA ILE A 237 -22.96 1.82 -21.38
C ILE A 237 -23.16 1.23 -19.99
N GLN A 238 -22.43 0.15 -19.69
CA GLN A 238 -22.31 -0.35 -18.33
C GLN A 238 -21.23 0.43 -17.58
N VAL A 239 -21.53 0.85 -16.34
CA VAL A 239 -20.55 1.47 -15.44
C VAL A 239 -20.28 0.54 -14.26
N ARG A 240 -19.01 0.27 -14.02
CA ARG A 240 -18.49 -0.42 -12.83
C ARG A 240 -17.66 0.57 -12.01
N ILE A 241 -17.65 0.40 -10.69
CA ILE A 241 -16.85 1.22 -9.79
C ILE A 241 -16.01 0.26 -8.95
N SER A 242 -14.69 0.47 -8.94
CA SER A 242 -13.78 -0.37 -8.18
C SER A 242 -13.90 -0.13 -6.67
N PRO A 243 -13.41 -1.07 -5.84
CA PRO A 243 -13.14 -0.79 -4.43
C PRO A 243 -12.12 0.35 -4.25
N LEU A 244 -12.04 0.86 -3.02
CA LEU A 244 -11.03 1.84 -2.57
C LEU A 244 -9.65 1.18 -2.44
N LEU A 245 -8.59 1.97 -2.31
CA LEU A 245 -7.23 1.45 -2.14
C LEU A 245 -7.06 0.67 -0.81
N ASN A 246 -7.73 1.10 0.25
CA ASN A 246 -7.79 0.33 1.49
C ASN A 246 -8.84 -0.78 1.36
N ASN A 247 -8.42 -1.92 0.81
CA ASN A 247 -9.28 -3.07 0.56
C ASN A 247 -8.78 -4.31 1.34
N PRO A 248 -9.55 -4.79 2.33
CA PRO A 248 -9.14 -5.91 3.18
C PRO A 248 -9.11 -7.26 2.44
N LYS A 249 -9.68 -7.37 1.23
CA LYS A 249 -9.66 -8.64 0.48
C LYS A 249 -8.24 -9.04 0.05
N HIS A 250 -7.42 -8.07 -0.36
CA HIS A 250 -6.03 -8.33 -0.74
C HIS A 250 -5.03 -7.74 0.27
N GLY A 251 -5.40 -6.76 1.10
CA GLY A 251 -4.57 -6.30 2.23
C GLY A 251 -3.23 -5.66 1.85
N LEU A 252 -3.10 -5.18 0.61
CA LEU A 252 -1.84 -4.70 0.03
C LEU A 252 -1.43 -3.30 0.53
N LEU A 253 -2.40 -2.44 0.89
CA LEU A 253 -2.11 -1.07 1.32
C LEU A 253 -1.26 -0.99 2.60
N PRO A 254 -1.54 -1.75 3.68
CA PRO A 254 -0.65 -1.80 4.84
C PRO A 254 0.79 -2.18 4.49
N GLU A 255 0.97 -3.13 3.58
CA GLU A 255 2.29 -3.58 3.12
C GLU A 255 3.02 -2.48 2.35
N LEU A 256 2.31 -1.81 1.44
CA LEU A 256 2.83 -0.65 0.72
C LEU A 256 3.30 0.45 1.67
N ILE A 257 2.48 0.82 2.66
CA ILE A 257 2.84 1.85 3.65
C ILE A 257 4.08 1.42 4.45
N ALA A 258 4.13 0.16 4.89
CA ALA A 258 5.25 -0.37 5.65
C ALA A 258 6.55 -0.36 4.82
N GLN A 259 6.49 -0.74 3.55
CA GLN A 259 7.63 -0.69 2.63
C GLN A 259 8.10 0.75 2.39
N GLN A 260 7.19 1.67 2.06
CA GLN A 260 7.51 3.08 1.79
C GLN A 260 8.04 3.80 3.03
N SER A 261 7.71 3.34 4.24
CA SER A 261 8.25 3.92 5.48
C SER A 261 9.79 3.82 5.56
N GLY A 262 10.39 2.83 4.90
CA GLY A 262 11.81 2.49 5.05
C GLY A 262 12.21 2.11 6.48
N LEU A 263 11.24 1.85 7.36
CA LEU A 263 11.47 1.38 8.71
C LEU A 263 11.69 -0.14 8.73
N PRO A 264 12.40 -0.69 9.72
CA PRO A 264 12.61 -2.13 9.82
C PRO A 264 11.27 -2.88 9.86
N LEU A 265 11.07 -3.80 8.92
CA LEU A 265 9.92 -4.69 8.95
C LEU A 265 10.10 -5.75 10.02
N ARG A 266 8.98 -6.15 10.64
CA ARG A 266 8.91 -7.28 11.55
C ARG A 266 9.43 -8.52 10.83
N LYS A 267 10.48 -9.13 11.38
CA LYS A 267 10.96 -10.43 10.89
C LYS A 267 9.88 -11.48 11.17
N PRO A 268 9.55 -12.36 10.20
CA PRO A 268 8.62 -13.44 10.46
C PRO A 268 9.17 -14.29 11.63
N PRO A 269 8.32 -14.70 12.59
CA PRO A 269 8.77 -15.47 13.76
C PRO A 269 9.39 -16.81 13.36
N HIS A 270 8.96 -17.37 12.23
CA HIS A 270 9.60 -18.51 11.56
C HIS A 270 9.67 -18.25 10.06
N ASP A 271 10.85 -18.38 9.48
CA ASP A 271 11.06 -18.37 8.04
C ASP A 271 10.68 -19.77 7.51
N TRP A 272 9.40 -19.96 7.20
CA TRP A 272 8.87 -21.22 6.68
C TRP A 272 9.44 -21.59 5.31
N ARG A 273 10.12 -20.66 4.60
CA ARG A 273 10.86 -20.94 3.36
C ARG A 273 12.12 -21.76 3.60
N VAL A 274 12.58 -21.85 4.86
CA VAL A 274 13.76 -22.63 5.28
C VAL A 274 13.43 -24.10 5.49
N TRP A 275 12.16 -24.39 5.83
CA TRP A 275 11.71 -25.76 6.09
C TRP A 275 11.76 -26.66 4.85
N PRO A 276 11.26 -26.27 3.66
CA PRO A 276 11.34 -27.09 2.46
C PRO A 276 12.78 -27.42 2.06
N VAL A 277 13.71 -26.46 2.23
CA VAL A 277 15.13 -26.68 1.93
C VAL A 277 15.76 -27.63 2.94
N GLY A 278 15.49 -27.44 4.24
CA GLY A 278 15.95 -28.34 5.30
C GLY A 278 15.40 -29.77 5.15
N CYS A 279 14.11 -29.92 4.87
CA CYS A 279 13.48 -31.22 4.61
C CYS A 279 14.05 -31.90 3.37
N PHE A 280 14.29 -31.16 2.28
CA PHE A 280 14.91 -31.69 1.07
C PHE A 280 16.34 -32.19 1.33
N VAL A 281 17.15 -31.43 2.06
CA VAL A 281 18.53 -31.83 2.42
C VAL A 281 18.53 -33.10 3.26
N LEU A 282 17.68 -33.18 4.29
CA LEU A 282 17.57 -34.38 5.11
C LEU A 282 17.12 -35.60 4.31
N PHE A 283 16.12 -35.44 3.43
CA PHE A 283 15.63 -36.51 2.58
C PHE A 283 16.70 -37.00 1.59
N ALA A 284 17.45 -36.08 0.97
CA ALA A 284 18.54 -36.43 0.06
C ALA A 284 19.68 -37.17 0.75
N ILE A 285 20.04 -36.78 1.98
CA ILE A 285 21.05 -37.47 2.79
C ILE A 285 20.59 -38.89 3.14
N LEU A 286 19.32 -39.07 3.53
CA LEU A 286 18.76 -40.39 3.85
C LEU A 286 18.76 -41.33 2.63
N ILE A 287 18.38 -40.84 1.45
CA ILE A 287 18.44 -41.62 0.21
C ILE A 287 19.89 -41.99 -0.12
N ALA A 288 20.81 -41.03 -0.11
CA ALA A 288 22.21 -41.28 -0.40
C ALA A 288 22.83 -42.29 0.58
N GLY A 289 22.48 -42.18 1.87
CA GLY A 289 22.85 -43.16 2.90
C GLY A 289 22.30 -44.56 2.58
N SER A 290 21.00 -44.66 2.31
CA SER A 290 20.35 -45.95 1.98
C SER A 290 20.96 -46.61 0.75
N MET A 291 21.20 -45.85 -0.32
CA MET A 291 21.83 -46.36 -1.55
C MET A 291 23.26 -46.82 -1.29
N THR A 292 24.01 -46.09 -0.45
CA THR A 292 25.40 -46.45 -0.15
C THR A 292 25.48 -47.72 0.69
N VAL A 293 24.59 -47.89 1.67
CA VAL A 293 24.47 -49.12 2.45
C VAL A 293 24.17 -50.31 1.53
N GLU A 294 23.22 -50.16 0.60
CA GLU A 294 22.87 -51.20 -0.36
C GLU A 294 24.05 -51.58 -1.29
N LEU A 295 24.87 -50.60 -1.69
CA LEU A 295 26.08 -50.85 -2.50
C LEU A 295 27.16 -51.61 -1.71
N VAL A 296 27.30 -51.33 -0.41
CA VAL A 296 28.21 -52.06 0.48
C VAL A 296 27.72 -53.50 0.69
N GLU A 297 26.43 -53.69 0.98
CA GLU A 297 25.84 -55.02 1.18
C GLU A 297 25.93 -55.91 -0.07
N ARG A 298 25.81 -55.32 -1.26
CA ARG A 298 25.97 -56.02 -2.54
C ARG A 298 27.43 -56.21 -2.97
N GLY A 299 28.40 -55.75 -2.16
CA GLY A 299 29.83 -55.93 -2.41
C GLY A 299 30.41 -55.03 -3.50
N PHE A 300 29.71 -53.97 -3.91
CA PHE A 300 30.21 -52.99 -4.89
C PHE A 300 31.13 -51.95 -4.26
N LEU A 301 31.04 -51.74 -2.95
CA LEU A 301 31.90 -50.85 -2.16
C LEU A 301 32.40 -51.58 -0.92
N ASP A 302 33.64 -51.32 -0.51
CA ASP A 302 34.10 -51.71 0.83
C ASP A 302 33.55 -50.74 1.91
N ASP A 303 33.60 -51.18 3.17
CA ASP A 303 33.03 -50.43 4.30
C ASP A 303 33.65 -49.03 4.47
N LEU A 304 34.97 -48.91 4.25
CA LEU A 304 35.67 -47.63 4.35
C LEU A 304 35.22 -46.66 3.24
N THR A 305 35.10 -47.16 2.01
CA THR A 305 34.67 -46.37 0.85
C THR A 305 33.20 -45.97 0.98
N GLY A 306 32.36 -46.86 1.52
CA GLY A 306 30.96 -46.56 1.84
C GLY A 306 30.83 -45.44 2.88
N GLN A 307 31.61 -45.49 3.96
CA GLN A 307 31.62 -44.44 5.00
C GLN A 307 32.09 -43.08 4.43
N ILE A 308 33.13 -43.08 3.59
CA ILE A 308 33.60 -41.86 2.92
C ILE A 308 32.52 -41.29 1.99
N ALA A 309 31.82 -42.14 1.23
CA ALA A 309 30.75 -41.71 0.32
C ALA A 309 29.56 -41.07 1.06
N ILE A 310 29.14 -41.64 2.19
CA ILE A 310 28.08 -41.06 3.04
C ILE A 310 28.52 -39.69 3.58
N GLY A 311 29.76 -39.59 4.08
CA GLY A 311 30.32 -38.33 4.56
C GLY A 311 30.36 -37.25 3.48
N ALA A 312 30.84 -37.61 2.28
CA ALA A 312 30.92 -36.69 1.14
C ALA A 312 29.53 -36.23 0.67
N ALA A 313 28.56 -37.14 0.55
CA ALA A 313 27.18 -36.83 0.18
C ALA A 313 26.52 -35.89 1.21
N THR A 314 26.76 -36.13 2.50
CA THR A 314 26.25 -35.29 3.59
C THR A 314 26.77 -33.86 3.48
N VAL A 315 28.08 -33.69 3.32
CA VAL A 315 28.69 -32.36 3.15
C VAL A 315 28.17 -31.67 1.89
N PHE A 316 28.05 -32.40 0.78
CA PHE A 316 27.54 -31.88 -0.49
C PHE A 316 26.10 -31.35 -0.37
N PHE A 317 25.18 -32.13 0.19
CA PHE A 317 23.78 -31.72 0.31
C PHE A 317 23.57 -30.57 1.31
N ILE A 318 24.36 -30.53 2.40
CA ILE A 318 24.36 -29.37 3.32
C ILE A 318 24.82 -28.11 2.59
N ALA A 319 25.92 -28.18 1.84
CA ALA A 319 26.44 -27.04 1.08
C ALA A 319 25.45 -26.58 -0.01
N LEU A 320 24.84 -27.52 -0.73
CA LEU A 320 23.83 -27.22 -1.75
C LEU A 320 22.58 -26.55 -1.13
N GLY A 321 22.10 -27.07 0.01
CA GLY A 321 21.01 -26.49 0.77
C GLY A 321 21.32 -25.05 1.21
N TYR A 322 22.54 -24.80 1.68
CA TYR A 322 23.00 -23.45 2.03
C TYR A 322 23.01 -22.49 0.83
N ILE A 323 23.46 -22.94 -0.35
CA ILE A 323 23.47 -22.12 -1.57
C ILE A 323 22.05 -21.76 -2.01
N ILE A 324 21.13 -22.74 -2.02
CA ILE A 324 19.71 -22.52 -2.34
C ILE A 324 19.04 -21.59 -1.33
N PHE A 325 19.41 -21.71 -0.06
CA PHE A 325 18.94 -20.81 0.99
C PHE A 325 19.46 -19.37 0.78
N ALA A 326 20.75 -19.22 0.50
CA ALA A 326 21.39 -17.91 0.29
C ALA A 326 20.86 -17.18 -0.95
N SER A 327 20.45 -17.91 -2.00
CA SER A 327 19.85 -17.32 -3.21
C SER A 327 18.41 -16.85 -3.01
N ARG A 328 17.64 -17.46 -2.10
CA ARG A 328 16.26 -17.06 -1.77
C ARG A 328 16.14 -15.86 -0.83
N ARG A 329 17.26 -15.39 -0.27
CA ARG A 329 17.33 -14.19 0.59
C ARG A 329 17.78 -12.93 -0.14
N ARG A 330 18.09 -13.02 -1.44
CA ARG A 330 18.38 -11.86 -2.29
C ARG A 330 17.11 -11.36 -2.95
#